data_AF-A0A819F4U3-F1
#
_entry.id   AF-A0A819F4U3-F1
#
_cell.length_a   1.000
_cell.length_b   1.000
_cell.length_c   1.000
_cell.angle_alpha   90.00
_cell.angle_beta   90.00
_cell.angle_gamma   90.00
#
_symmetry.space_group_name_H-M   'P 1'
#
loop_
_entity.id
_entity.type
_entity.pdbx_description
1 polymer ?
#
loop_
_entity_poly.entity_id
_entity_poly.type
_entity_poly.pdbx_seq_one_letter_code
_entity_poly.pdbx_strand_id
1 'polypeptide(L)' 'MRSIVAFPLWLSGVGIADILDGNINASVQQHIQNDLQDFGRLILMLACNSIVGAQKEHLQTSLEIVQRSYSHDLKNLIL' A
#
# COMPACT_ATOMS: atom_id res chain seq x y z
N MET A 1 -24.38 -2.12 1.90
CA MET A 1 -23.77 -1.02 1.14
C MET A 1 -23.14 -0.05 2.12
N ARG A 2 -21.87 -0.25 2.51
CA ARG A 2 -21.14 0.69 3.37
C ARG A 2 -20.62 1.82 2.48
N SER A 3 -21.10 3.02 2.72
CA SER A 3 -20.65 4.23 2.02
C SER A 3 -19.13 4.34 2.18
N ILE A 4 -18.40 4.37 1.05
CA ILE A 4 -16.98 4.74 1.04
C ILE A 4 -16.95 6.22 1.38
N VAL A 5 -16.64 6.51 2.64
CA VAL A 5 -16.42 7.86 3.11
C VAL A 5 -15.04 8.24 2.61
N ALA A 6 -14.96 8.95 1.49
CA ALA A 6 -13.70 9.46 0.97
C ALA A 6 -13.24 10.61 1.88
N PHE A 7 -12.51 10.28 2.94
CA PHE A 7 -11.83 11.27 3.75
C PHE A 7 -10.63 11.82 2.98
N PRO A 8 -10.42 13.15 2.94
CA PRO A 8 -9.22 13.70 2.33
C PRO A 8 -7.99 13.28 3.13
N LEU A 9 -7.18 12.38 2.56
CA LEU A 9 -5.87 12.02 3.10
C LEU A 9 -4.80 12.91 2.46
N TRP A 10 -3.93 13.46 3.30
CA TRP A 10 -2.77 14.22 2.87
C TRP A 10 -1.51 13.42 3.19
N LEU A 11 -0.60 13.31 2.23
CA LEU A 11 0.72 12.75 2.46
C LEU A 11 1.57 13.77 3.22
N SER A 12 1.94 13.44 4.46
CA SER A 12 2.84 14.26 5.28
C SER A 12 4.27 13.72 5.20
N GLY A 13 5.25 14.59 4.98
CA GLY A 13 6.68 14.24 5.15
C GLY A 13 7.41 13.72 3.91
N VAL A 14 6.82 13.78 2.71
CA VAL A 14 7.44 13.30 1.46
C VAL A 14 8.81 13.95 1.20
N GLY A 15 8.93 15.26 1.41
CA GLY A 15 10.21 15.97 1.22
C GLY A 15 11.28 15.64 2.26
N ILE A 16 10.88 15.16 3.45
CA ILE A 16 11.85 14.76 4.49
C ILE A 16 12.48 13.42 4.12
N ALA A 17 11.68 12.48 3.59
CA ALA A 17 12.14 11.18 3.16
C ALA A 17 13.19 11.29 2.04
N ASP A 18 12.96 12.15 1.05
CA ASP A 18 13.89 12.37 -0.06
C ASP A 18 15.24 12.95 0.40
N ILE A 19 15.21 13.93 1.30
CA ILE A 19 16.43 14.53 1.88
C ILE A 19 17.20 13.52 2.73
N LEU A 20 16.50 12.68 3.50
CA LEU A 20 17.12 11.71 4.40
C LEU A 20 17.73 10.52 3.65
N ASP A 21 17.10 10.07 2.56
CA ASP A 21 17.63 8.97 1.76
C ASP A 21 18.90 9.40 1.00
N GLY A 22 18.95 10.65 0.52
CA GLY A 22 20.19 11.30 0.06
C GLY A 22 20.93 10.56 -1.06
N ASN A 23 20.27 9.59 -1.70
CA ASN A 23 20.89 8.68 -2.65
C ASN A 23 20.89 9.28 -4.06
N ILE A 24 21.93 10.03 -4.37
CA ILE A 24 22.13 10.72 -5.66
C ILE A 24 22.17 9.72 -6.85
N ASN A 25 22.40 8.43 -6.59
CA ASN A 25 22.52 7.39 -7.61
C ASN A 25 21.24 6.55 -7.79
N ALA A 26 20.25 6.71 -6.91
CA ALA A 26 18.98 6.01 -7.08
C ALA A 26 18.21 6.62 -8.24
N SER A 27 17.76 5.77 -9.16
CA SER A 27 16.93 6.25 -10.25
C SER A 27 15.56 6.65 -9.70
N VAL A 28 15.03 7.79 -10.14
CA VAL A 28 13.66 8.23 -9.81
C VAL A 28 12.63 7.12 -10.10
N GLN A 29 12.89 6.30 -11.12
CA GLN A 29 12.06 5.14 -11.47
C GLN A 29 12.01 4.07 -10.37
N GLN A 30 13.11 3.83 -9.66
CA GLN A 30 13.13 2.90 -8.53
C GLN A 30 12.33 3.44 -7.34
N HIS A 31 12.42 4.74 -7.04
CA HIS A 31 11.60 5.36 -5.99
C HIS A 31 10.10 5.24 -6.30
N ILE A 32 9.71 5.55 -7.54
CA ILE A 32 8.31 5.40 -7.98
C ILE A 32 7.84 3.94 -7.86
N GLN A 33 8.67 2.98 -8.26
CA GLN A 33 8.31 1.56 -8.18
C GLN A 33 8.13 1.10 -6.73
N ASN A 34 8.96 1.60 -5.81
CA ASN A 34 8.88 1.31 -4.39
C ASN A 34 7.60 1.93 -3.79
N ASP A 35 7.30 3.19 -4.11
CA ASP A 35 6.10 3.89 -3.62
C ASP A 35 4.82 3.17 -4.05
N LEU A 36 4.76 2.68 -5.29
CA LEU A 36 3.63 1.89 -5.80
C LEU A 36 3.49 0.56 -5.04
N GLN A 37 4.62 -0.09 -4.73
CA GLN A 37 4.60 -1.33 -3.96
C GLN A 37 4.14 -1.10 -2.52
N ASP A 38 4.62 -0.04 -1.88
CA ASP A 38 4.23 0.32 -0.51
C ASP A 38 2.77 0.79 -0.43
N PHE A 39 2.26 1.41 -1.49
CA PHE A 39 0.83 1.71 -1.62
C PHE A 39 -0.03 0.44 -1.66
N GLY A 40 0.36 -0.57 -2.44
CA GLY A 40 -0.33 -1.87 -2.46
C GLY A 40 -0.34 -2.55 -1.09
N ARG A 41 0.79 -2.50 -0.36
CA ARG A 41 0.89 -2.99 1.02
C ARG A 41 -0.01 -2.21 1.97
N LEU A 42 -0.06 -0.88 1.87
CA LEU A 42 -0.91 -0.03 2.70
C LEU A 42 -2.39 -0.36 2.50
N ILE A 43 -2.82 -0.53 1.24
CA ILE A 43 -4.20 -0.95 0.92
C ILE A 43 -4.49 -2.33 1.52
N LEU A 44 -3.56 -3.28 1.41
CA LEU A 44 -3.72 -4.62 2.00
C LEU A 44 -3.84 -4.55 3.53
N MET A 45 -3.00 -3.75 4.19
CA MET A 45 -3.09 -3.52 5.64
C MET A 45 -4.43 -2.89 6.04
N LEU A 46 -4.92 -1.93 5.26
CA LEU A 46 -6.22 -1.29 5.46
C LEU A 46 -7.37 -2.27 5.26
N ALA A 47 -7.33 -3.07 4.20
CA ALA A 47 -8.37 -4.05 3.89
C ALA A 47 -8.45 -5.15 4.95
N CYS A 48 -7.29 -5.62 5.44
CA CYS A 48 -7.20 -6.60 6.53
C CYS A 48 -7.31 -5.97 7.93
N ASN A 49 -7.37 -4.64 8.04
CA ASN A 49 -7.32 -3.89 9.30
C ASN A 49 -6.15 -4.34 10.21
N SER A 50 -5.01 -4.70 9.62
CA SER A 50 -3.87 -5.31 10.32
C SER A 50 -2.56 -5.01 9.61
N ILE A 51 -1.60 -4.43 10.34
CA ILE A 51 -0.25 -4.12 9.86
C ILE A 51 0.53 -5.42 9.55
N VAL A 52 0.20 -6.51 10.26
CA VAL A 52 0.79 -7.85 10.08
C VAL A 52 0.40 -8.46 8.72
N GLY A 53 -0.73 -8.02 8.14
CA GLY A 53 -1.26 -8.57 6.89
C GLY A 53 -0.41 -8.30 5.64
N ALA A 54 0.45 -7.26 5.67
CA ALA A 54 1.36 -6.96 4.57
C ALA A 54 2.78 -7.52 4.75
N GLN A 55 3.01 -8.35 5.78
CA GLN A 55 4.23 -9.15 5.88
C GLN A 55 4.22 -10.26 4.81
N LYS A 56 5.38 -10.55 4.21
CA LYS A 56 5.53 -11.57 3.15
C LYS A 56 4.95 -12.93 3.54
N GLU A 57 5.03 -13.30 4.83
CA GLU A 57 4.54 -14.57 5.36
C GLU A 57 3.01 -14.68 5.39
N HIS A 58 2.30 -13.56 5.56
CA HIS A 58 0.84 -13.50 5.65
C HIS A 58 0.17 -12.89 4.42
N LEU A 59 0.95 -12.57 3.39
CA LEU A 59 0.49 -11.89 2.19
C LEU A 59 -0.54 -12.74 1.42
N GLN A 60 -0.28 -14.05 1.29
CA GLN A 60 -1.18 -14.97 0.60
C GLN A 60 -2.53 -15.10 1.32
N THR A 61 -2.50 -15.27 2.66
CA THR A 61 -3.71 -15.37 3.50
C THR A 61 -4.49 -14.06 3.52
N SER A 62 -3.80 -12.93 3.57
CA SER A 62 -4.41 -11.59 3.55
C SER A 62 -5.10 -11.33 2.20
N LEU A 63 -4.48 -11.71 1.09
CA LEU A 63 -5.11 -11.64 -0.24
C LEU A 63 -6.37 -12.51 -0.35
N GLU A 64 -6.39 -13.69 0.25
CA GLU A 64 -7.60 -14.54 0.30
C GLU A 64 -8.72 -13.89 1.12
N ILE A 65 -8.39 -13.27 2.25
CA ILE A 65 -9.34 -12.52 3.08
C ILE A 65 -9.91 -11.32 2.31
N VAL A 66 -9.05 -10.60 1.57
CA VAL A 66 -9.48 -9.47 0.73
C VAL A 66 -10.39 -9.94 -0.41
N GLN A 67 -10.05 -11.04 -1.08
CA GLN A 67 -10.87 -11.60 -2.15
C GLN A 67 -12.26 -12.06 -1.66
N ARG A 68 -12.37 -12.50 -0.40
CA ARG A 68 -13.66 -12.92 0.19
C ARG A 68 -14.47 -11.76 0.76
N SER A 69 -13.80 -10.69 1.20
CA SER A 69 -14.44 -9.57 1.92
C SER A 69 -14.67 -8.33 1.06
N TYR A 70 -13.95 -8.19 -0.05
CA TYR A 70 -13.98 -7.04 -0.95
C TYR A 70 -14.09 -7.44 -2.43
N SER A 71 -14.27 -6.46 -3.32
CA SER A 71 -14.36 -6.67 -4.78
C SER A 71 -13.07 -7.25 -5.35
N HIS A 72 -13.21 -7.99 -6.45
CA HIS A 72 -12.09 -8.49 -7.25
C HIS A 72 -11.21 -7.35 -7.80
N ASP A 73 -11.77 -6.15 -7.99
CA ASP A 73 -11.03 -4.96 -8.41
C ASP A 73 -10.00 -4.52 -7.36
N LEU A 74 -10.29 -4.70 -6.07
CA LEU A 74 -9.36 -4.34 -5.00
C LEU A 74 -8.17 -5.29 -4.96
N LYS A 75 -8.40 -6.58 -5.26
CA LYS A 75 -7.31 -7.56 -5.42
C LYS A 75 -6.42 -7.20 -6.61
N ASN A 76 -7.00 -6.83 -7.75
CA ASN A 76 -6.25 -6.42 -8.94
C ASN A 76 -5.49 -5.11 -8.75
N LEU A 77 -5.89 -4.27 -7.79
CA LEU A 77 -5.18 -3.04 -7.45
C LEU A 77 -3.96 -3.29 -6.53
N ILE A 78 -3.97 -4.38 -5.75
CA ILE A 78 -2.89 -4.73 -4.81
C ILE A 78 -1.76 -5.54 -5.50
N LEU A 79 -2.11 -6.29 -6.55
CA LEU A 79 -1.23 -7.21 -7.30
C LEU A 79 -0.52 -6.52 -8.47
#